data_AF-C0E9T1-F1
#
_entry.id   AF-C0E9T1-F1
#
_cell.length_a   1.000
_cell.length_b   1.000
_cell.length_c   1.000
_cell.angle_alpha   90.00
_cell.angle_beta   90.00
_cell.angle_gamma   90.00
#
_symmetry.space_group_name_H-M   'P 1'
#
loop_
_entity.id
_entity.type
_entity.pdbx_description
1 polymer ?
#
loop_
_entity_poly.entity_id
_entity_poly.type
_entity_poly.pdbx_seq_one_letter_code
_entity_poly.pdbx_strand_id
1 'polypeptide(L)'
;MENIEGHQIPNHIHMLVSIPRKMRVSSFNGYLKGKSSLMIFDKHANLKYKYRNRPFWGERYYVSTEGLNEATIKKYIQDQEKSDIMQDTLSEKEYEDW
;
A
#
# COMPACT_ATOMS: atom_id res chain seq x y z
N MET A 1 -14.98 12.81 -8.50
CA MET A 1 -13.59 12.35 -8.40
C MET A 1 -13.09 12.20 -9.81
N GLU A 2 -12.03 12.91 -10.16
CA GLU A 2 -11.39 12.82 -11.46
C GLU A 2 -10.38 11.66 -11.39
N ASN A 3 -10.35 10.78 -12.39
CA ASN A 3 -9.45 9.64 -12.42
C ASN A 3 -8.04 10.14 -12.74
N ILE A 4 -7.11 9.85 -11.84
CA ILE A 4 -5.71 10.17 -12.02
C ILE A 4 -4.92 8.85 -11.95
N GLU A 5 -3.81 8.82 -12.68
CA GLU A 5 -3.08 7.64 -13.13
C GLU A 5 -2.64 6.69 -11.99
N GLY A 6 -2.60 5.39 -12.30
CA GLY A 6 -2.15 4.35 -11.37
C GLY A 6 -1.11 3.44 -12.02
N HIS A 7 -0.08 3.08 -11.25
CA HIS A 7 0.96 2.14 -11.65
C HIS A 7 1.08 1.01 -10.63
N GLN A 8 1.06 -0.24 -11.12
CA GLN A 8 1.16 -1.44 -10.31
C GLN A 8 2.55 -2.05 -10.47
N ILE A 9 3.20 -2.33 -9.34
CA ILE A 9 4.50 -2.99 -9.26
C ILE A 9 4.31 -4.22 -8.35
N PRO A 10 5.12 -5.30 -8.45
CA PRO A 10 5.07 -6.38 -7.48
C PRO A 10 5.15 -5.84 -6.05
N ASN A 11 4.15 -6.18 -5.24
CA ASN A 11 3.98 -5.82 -3.82
C ASN A 11 3.55 -4.36 -3.51
N HIS A 12 3.40 -3.46 -4.49
CA HIS A 12 2.95 -2.09 -4.22
C HIS A 12 2.16 -1.43 -5.36
N ILE A 13 1.35 -0.44 -5.01
CA ILE A 13 0.55 0.36 -5.96
C ILE A 13 0.84 1.83 -5.74
N HIS A 14 1.19 2.53 -6.82
CA HIS A 14 1.23 3.98 -6.87
C HIS A 14 -0.08 4.51 -7.47
N MET A 15 -0.70 5.46 -6.79
CA MET A 15 -1.88 6.15 -7.27
C MET A 15 -1.65 7.64 -7.13
N LEU A 16 -1.81 8.36 -8.23
CA LEU A 16 -2.01 9.80 -8.19
C LEU A 16 -3.51 10.02 -8.06
N VAL A 17 -3.95 10.88 -7.12
CA VAL A 17 -5.38 11.08 -6.81
C VAL A 17 -5.65 12.48 -6.32
N SER A 18 -6.73 13.09 -6.82
CA SER A 18 -7.20 14.40 -6.35
C SER A 18 -8.15 14.21 -5.17
N ILE A 19 -7.70 14.63 -3.98
CA ILE A 19 -8.47 14.56 -2.74
C ILE A 19 -9.04 15.96 -2.45
N PRO A 20 -10.38 16.10 -2.31
CA PRO A 20 -10.98 17.38 -1.94
C PRO A 20 -10.41 17.91 -0.62
N ARG A 21 -10.10 19.21 -0.53
CA ARG A 21 -9.50 19.83 0.67
C ARG A 21 -10.29 19.60 1.97
N LYS A 22 -11.61 19.37 1.88
CA LYS A 22 -12.49 19.07 3.03
C LYS A 22 -12.32 17.65 3.56
N MET A 23 -11.68 16.77 2.80
CA MET A 23 -11.45 15.37 3.15
C MET A 23 -10.04 15.20 3.71
N ARG A 24 -9.92 14.53 4.85
CA ARG A 24 -8.63 14.18 5.42
C ARG A 24 -7.99 13.07 4.58
N VAL A 25 -6.72 13.25 4.23
CA VAL A 25 -5.92 12.26 3.48
C VAL A 25 -5.91 10.90 4.17
N SER A 26 -5.76 10.88 5.50
CA SER A 26 -5.78 9.63 6.29
C SER A 26 -7.11 8.89 6.19
N SER A 27 -8.24 9.63 6.19
CA SER A 27 -9.57 9.05 6.02
C SER A 27 -9.78 8.49 4.62
N PHE A 28 -9.32 9.21 3.59
CA PHE A 28 -9.35 8.73 2.21
C PHE A 28 -8.54 7.43 2.06
N ASN A 29 -7.30 7.42 2.56
CA ASN A 29 -6.42 6.25 2.46
C ASN A 29 -6.95 5.05 3.27
N GLY A 30 -7.46 5.28 4.47
CA GLY A 30 -8.08 4.23 5.29
C GLY A 30 -9.29 3.60 4.60
N TYR A 31 -10.16 4.42 4.00
CA TYR A 31 -11.28 3.93 3.21
C TYR A 31 -10.82 3.11 1.99
N LEU A 32 -9.85 3.64 1.24
CA LEU A 32 -9.34 3.00 0.03
C LEU A 32 -8.71 1.64 0.33
N LYS A 33 -7.82 1.58 1.33
CA LYS A 33 -7.16 0.33 1.77
C LYS A 33 -8.18 -0.67 2.30
N GLY A 34 -9.13 -0.22 3.12
CA GLY A 34 -10.18 -1.09 3.69
C GLY A 34 -11.11 -1.69 2.63
N LYS A 35 -11.67 -0.86 1.75
CA LYS A 35 -12.59 -1.32 0.69
C LYS A 35 -11.90 -2.22 -0.32
N SER A 36 -10.68 -1.87 -0.76
CA SER A 36 -9.92 -2.72 -1.69
C SER A 36 -9.57 -4.08 -1.07
N SER A 37 -9.16 -4.12 0.21
CA SER A 37 -8.88 -5.39 0.90
C SER A 37 -10.11 -6.31 0.90
N LEU A 38 -11.28 -5.77 1.22
CA LEU A 38 -12.54 -6.51 1.18
C LEU A 38 -12.84 -7.04 -0.23
N MET A 39 -12.74 -6.19 -1.26
CA MET A 39 -12.99 -6.58 -2.64
C MET A 39 -12.01 -7.65 -3.16
N ILE A 40 -10.75 -7.58 -2.74
CA ILE A 40 -9.72 -8.55 -3.13
C ILE A 40 -9.98 -9.89 -2.46
N PHE A 41 -10.30 -9.91 -1.16
CA PHE A 41 -10.60 -11.16 -0.46
C PHE A 41 -11.91 -11.81 -0.90
N ASP A 42 -12.89 -11.00 -1.31
CA ASP A 42 -14.15 -11.49 -1.88
C ASP A 42 -13.92 -12.16 -3.24
N LYS A 43 -13.11 -11.54 -4.12
CA LYS A 43 -12.78 -12.09 -5.44
C LYS A 43 -11.77 -13.25 -5.42
N HIS A 44 -10.88 -13.26 -4.43
CA HIS A 44 -9.77 -14.21 -4.32
C HIS A 44 -9.77 -14.89 -2.96
N ALA A 45 -10.76 -15.78 -2.73
CA ALA A 45 -10.96 -16.46 -1.45
C ALA A 45 -9.68 -17.15 -0.91
N ASN A 46 -8.81 -17.67 -1.79
CA ASN A 46 -7.54 -18.29 -1.40
C ASN A 46 -6.58 -17.31 -0.71
N LEU A 47 -6.60 -16.03 -1.06
CA LEU A 47 -5.80 -15.01 -0.39
C LEU A 47 -6.27 -14.76 1.05
N LYS A 48 -7.57 -14.91 1.34
CA LYS A 48 -8.10 -14.82 2.70
C LYS A 48 -7.48 -15.87 3.63
N TYR A 49 -7.21 -17.06 3.11
CA TYR A 49 -6.52 -18.12 3.86
C TYR A 49 -5.02 -17.86 4.03
N LYS A 50 -4.35 -17.29 3.01
CA LYS A 50 -2.93 -16.91 3.11
C LYS A 50 -2.71 -15.73 4.07
N TYR A 51 -3.65 -14.80 4.13
CA TYR A 51 -3.54 -13.55 4.90
C TYR A 51 -4.40 -13.55 6.18
N ARG A 52 -4.92 -14.69 6.66
CA ARG A 52 -5.80 -14.87 7.85
C ARG A 52 -5.92 -13.64 8.78
N ASN A 53 -4.85 -13.37 9.53
CA ASN A 53 -4.76 -12.28 10.51
C ASN A 53 -3.81 -11.14 10.07
N ARG A 54 -3.27 -11.20 8.85
CA ARG A 54 -2.37 -10.20 8.31
C ARG A 54 -3.17 -9.21 7.45
N PRO A 55 -2.99 -7.90 7.62
CA PRO A 55 -3.63 -6.93 6.74
C PRO A 55 -3.11 -7.12 5.31
N PHE A 56 -4.00 -6.95 4.32
CA PHE A 56 -3.61 -7.06 2.90
C PHE A 56 -2.62 -5.96 2.50
N TRP A 57 -2.81 -4.75 3.02
CA TRP A 57 -1.89 -3.63 2.83
C TRP A 57 -1.01 -3.44 4.05
N GLY A 58 0.27 -3.10 3.85
CA GLY A 58 1.13 -2.62 4.93
C GLY A 58 0.58 -1.34 5.57
N GLU A 59 0.89 -1.04 6.82
CA GLU A 59 0.29 0.07 7.58
C GLU A 59 0.60 1.45 6.98
N ARG A 60 1.79 1.60 6.41
CA ARG A 60 2.33 2.86 5.92
C ARG A 60 1.68 3.28 4.61
N TYR A 61 1.78 4.57 4.32
CA TYR A 61 1.40 5.19 3.05
C TYR A 61 2.12 6.53 2.94
N TYR A 62 2.33 7.01 1.71
CA TYR A 62 2.94 8.29 1.44
C TYR A 62 2.03 9.12 0.55
N VAL A 63 1.92 10.41 0.89
CA VAL A 63 1.13 11.37 0.12
C VAL A 63 1.96 12.62 -0.09
N SER A 64 2.07 13.01 -1.36
CA SER A 64 2.62 14.28 -1.78
C SER A 64 1.47 15.15 -2.27
N THR A 65 1.25 16.30 -1.64
CA THR A 65 0.35 17.33 -2.18
C THR A 65 1.14 18.18 -3.17
N GLU A 66 0.58 18.51 -4.32
CA GLU A 66 1.30 19.16 -5.43
C GLU A 66 2.23 20.30 -4.96
N GLY A 67 3.52 20.17 -5.31
CA GLY A 67 4.60 21.08 -4.90
C GLY A 67 5.90 20.40 -4.45
N LEU A 68 5.91 19.09 -4.20
CA LEU A 68 7.10 18.35 -3.75
C LEU A 68 7.78 17.58 -4.88
N ASN A 69 9.10 17.78 -4.97
CA ASN A 69 10.03 17.26 -5.97
C ASN A 69 9.87 15.74 -6.17
N GLU A 70 9.68 15.33 -7.42
CA GLU A 70 9.58 13.94 -7.86
C GLU A 70 10.72 13.05 -7.31
N ALA A 71 11.91 13.63 -7.12
CA ALA A 71 13.05 12.95 -6.52
C ALA A 71 12.80 12.48 -5.08
N THR A 72 12.04 13.24 -4.28
CA THR A 72 11.67 12.85 -2.90
C THR A 72 10.69 11.69 -2.89
N ILE A 73 9.76 11.68 -3.84
CA ILE A 73 8.80 10.58 -4.01
C ILE A 73 9.56 9.31 -4.39
N LYS A 74 10.42 9.39 -5.40
CA LYS A 74 11.27 8.26 -5.84
C LYS A 74 12.14 7.71 -4.72
N LYS A 75 12.78 8.59 -3.94
CA LYS A 75 13.60 8.16 -2.80
C LYS A 75 12.78 7.44 -1.73
N TYR A 76 11.59 7.94 -1.40
CA TYR A 76 10.71 7.29 -0.44
C TYR A 76 10.31 5.88 -0.90
N ILE A 77 9.97 5.72 -2.19
CA ILE A 77 9.63 4.41 -2.77
C ILE A 77 10.80 3.44 -2.61
N GLN A 78 12.02 3.85 -2.96
CA GLN A 78 13.21 3.02 -2.82
C GLN A 78 13.53 2.65 -1.37
N ASP A 79 13.36 3.58 -0.43
CA ASP A 79 13.58 3.33 0.99
C ASP A 79 12.50 2.38 1.55
N GLN A 80 11.27 2.47 1.06
CA GLN A 80 10.19 1.55 1.40
C GLN A 80 10.46 0.14 0.83
N GLU A 81 10.85 0.01 -0.45
CA GLU A 81 11.22 -1.28 -1.05
C GLU A 81 12.29 -2.00 -0.22
N LYS A 82 13.33 -1.28 0.22
CA LYS A 82 14.38 -1.85 1.08
C LYS A 82 13.84 -2.31 2.43
N SER A 83 12.98 -1.50 3.06
CA SER A 83 12.36 -1.84 4.34
C SER A 83 11.45 -3.06 4.23
N ASP A 84 10.66 -3.13 3.16
CA ASP A 84 9.70 -4.21 2.92
C ASP A 84 10.45 -5.52 2.59
N ILE A 85 11.52 -5.47 1.77
CA ILE A 85 12.41 -6.63 1.53
C ILE A 85 13.02 -7.15 2.83
N MET A 86 13.47 -6.24 3.72
CA MET A 86 14.01 -6.65 5.02
C MET A 86 12.94 -7.32 5.91
N GLN A 87 11.71 -6.78 5.94
CA GLN A 87 10.62 -7.39 6.71
C GLN A 87 10.18 -8.74 6.16
N ASP A 88 10.05 -8.89 4.84
CA ASP A 88 9.69 -10.16 4.20
C ASP A 88 10.76 -11.22 4.49
N THR A 89 12.05 -10.88 4.32
CA THR A 89 13.19 -11.77 4.61
C THR A 89 13.24 -12.21 6.07
N LEU A 90 12.93 -11.30 7.00
CA LEU A 90 12.86 -11.63 8.43
C LEU A 90 11.69 -12.57 8.71
N SER A 91 10.52 -12.31 8.11
CA SER A 91 9.34 -13.14 8.30
C SER A 91 9.49 -14.55 7.72
N GLU A 92 10.17 -14.72 6.57
CA GLU A 92 10.45 -16.03 5.98
C GLU A 92 11.36 -16.87 6.88
N LYS A 93 12.41 -16.27 7.46
CA LYS A 93 13.29 -16.97 8.40
C LYS A 93 12.56 -17.42 9.67
N GLU A 94 11.68 -16.59 10.21
CA GLU A 94 10.88 -16.96 11.39
C GLU A 94 9.93 -18.13 11.13
N TYR A 95 9.52 -18.37 9.88
CA TYR A 95 8.69 -19.52 9.49
C TYR A 95 9.49 -20.81 9.24
N GLU A 96 10.76 -20.71 8.83
CA GLU A 96 11.62 -21.89 8.65
C GLU A 96 12.18 -22.44 9.97
N ASP A 97 12.25 -21.61 11.02
CA ASP A 97 12.75 -21.97 12.36
C ASP A 97 11.69 -22.63 13.29
N TRP A 98 10.52 -23.03 12.76
CA TRP A 98 9.45 -23.78 13.46
C TRP A 98 9.21 -25.15 12.84
#